data_AF-A0A7D5V9M0-F1
#
_entry.id   AF-A0A7D5V9M0-F1
#
_cell.length_a   1.000
_cell.length_b   1.000
_cell.length_c   1.000
_cell.angle_alpha   90.00
_cell.angle_beta   90.00
_cell.angle_gamma   90.00
#
_symmetry.space_group_name_H-M   'P 1'
#
loop_
_entity.id
_entity.type
_entity.pdbx_description
1 polymer ?
#
loop_
_entity_poly.entity_id
_entity_poly.type
_entity_poly.pdbx_seq_one_letter_code
_entity_poly.pdbx_strand_id
1 'polypeptide(L)'
;MSGGVDLEPLQTWNELNRKNTEDDVIKSMYEACAKSSEPVDLFVTWLLVGSAAVGSFWVVNSDKLVPYIGKTGFMWCGLFLCVSCFFGLLSKMYALQIKVRTEIISALNAVMQGRLDLHDQQEQKILEAARLHGVELETEIRVERIFSVFLSPLPAWLRNREIRKAAKNGLEPHAGHRPLLRFLAFQSFYLSLQSLGFFGFLCAGFIFVVAH
;
A
#
# COMPACT_ATOMS: atom_id res chain seq x y z
N MET A 1 40.72 -40.42 22.50
CA MET A 1 40.52 -38.96 22.56
C MET A 1 39.35 -38.63 21.66
N SER A 2 38.16 -38.44 22.23
CA SER A 2 36.95 -38.06 21.49
C SER A 2 37.06 -36.59 21.15
N GLY A 3 37.59 -36.27 19.97
CA GLY A 3 37.58 -34.92 19.42
C GLY A 3 36.14 -34.54 19.08
N GLY A 4 35.42 -33.95 20.03
CA GLY A 4 34.13 -33.33 19.76
C GLY A 4 34.34 -32.26 18.71
N VAL A 5 33.73 -32.45 17.54
CA VAL A 5 33.73 -31.47 16.47
C VAL A 5 33.02 -30.22 17.00
N ASP A 6 33.76 -29.11 17.07
CA ASP A 6 33.26 -27.84 17.58
C ASP A 6 32.36 -27.20 16.52
N LEU A 7 31.05 -27.33 16.70
CA LEU A 7 30.01 -26.87 15.76
C LEU A 7 29.63 -25.40 15.97
N GLU A 8 30.16 -24.75 17.02
CA GLU A 8 29.85 -23.37 17.42
C GLU A 8 30.14 -22.33 16.31
N PRO A 9 31.23 -22.44 15.52
CA PRO A 9 31.51 -21.50 14.43
C PRO A 9 30.53 -21.62 13.27
N LEU A 10 30.09 -22.84 12.94
CA LEU A 10 29.13 -23.12 11.87
C LEU A 10 27.73 -22.60 12.23
N GLN A 11 27.33 -22.79 13.48
CA GLN A 11 26.07 -22.25 14.01
C GLN A 11 26.08 -20.72 14.02
N THR A 12 27.16 -20.11 14.52
CA THR A 12 27.33 -18.65 14.54
C THR A 12 27.31 -18.04 13.14
N TRP A 13 27.96 -18.71 12.17
CA TRP A 13 27.97 -18.25 10.78
C TRP A 13 26.58 -18.29 10.14
N ASN A 14 25.81 -19.36 10.36
CA ASN A 14 24.44 -19.47 9.88
C ASN A 14 23.53 -18.39 10.53
N GLU A 15 23.64 -18.19 11.84
CA GLU A 15 22.86 -17.17 12.55
C GLU A 15 23.13 -15.75 12.05
N LEU A 16 24.40 -15.41 11.84
CA LEU A 16 24.81 -14.11 11.31
C LEU A 16 24.29 -13.90 9.89
N ASN A 17 24.36 -14.93 9.03
CA ASN A 17 23.88 -14.81 7.67
C ASN A 17 22.37 -14.52 7.63
N ARG A 18 21.60 -15.31 8.37
CA ARG A 18 20.15 -15.14 8.50
C ARG A 18 19.78 -13.76 9.06
N LYS A 19 20.47 -13.32 10.11
CA LYS A 19 20.21 -12.01 10.74
C LYS A 19 20.48 -10.85 9.77
N ASN A 20 21.56 -10.91 9.01
CA ASN A 20 21.90 -9.89 8.01
C ASN A 20 20.84 -9.82 6.91
N THR A 21 20.36 -10.97 6.43
CA THR A 21 19.28 -11.02 5.43
C THR A 21 17.96 -10.44 5.99
N GLU A 22 17.59 -10.81 7.21
CA GLU A 22 16.39 -10.28 7.87
C GLU A 22 16.47 -8.76 8.07
N ASP A 23 17.61 -8.25 8.56
CA ASP A 23 17.82 -6.83 8.82
C ASP A 23 17.84 -6.00 7.51
N ASP A 24 18.41 -6.53 6.42
CA ASP A 24 18.36 -5.92 5.08
C ASP A 24 16.93 -5.82 4.55
N VAL A 25 16.14 -6.89 4.68
CA VAL A 25 14.72 -6.88 4.27
C VAL A 25 13.95 -5.84 5.06
N ILE A 26 14.14 -5.77 6.39
CA ILE A 26 13.51 -4.76 7.25
C ILE A 26 13.88 -3.35 6.79
N LYS A 27 15.17 -3.09 6.53
CA LYS A 27 15.64 -1.77 6.06
C LYS A 27 14.95 -1.37 4.76
N SER A 28 14.87 -2.26 3.78
CA SER A 28 14.21 -1.96 2.52
C SER A 28 12.70 -1.78 2.64
N MET A 29 12.04 -2.48 3.56
CA MET A 29 10.64 -2.22 3.88
C MET A 29 10.44 -0.81 4.46
N TYR A 30 11.33 -0.37 5.35
CA TYR A 30 11.29 1.01 5.87
C TYR A 30 11.56 2.05 4.78
N GLU A 31 12.56 1.84 3.92
CA GLU A 31 12.86 2.75 2.81
C GLU A 31 11.70 2.84 1.82
N ALA A 32 11.05 1.72 1.48
CA ALA A 32 9.88 1.71 0.62
C ALA A 32 8.69 2.43 1.28
N CYS A 33 8.49 2.24 2.58
CA CYS A 33 7.47 2.96 3.32
C CYS A 33 7.77 4.47 3.37
N ALA A 34 9.03 4.87 3.48
CA ALA A 34 9.43 6.28 3.41
C ALA A 34 9.19 6.88 2.00
N LYS A 35 9.51 6.13 0.93
CA LYS A 35 9.23 6.53 -0.47
C LYS A 35 7.74 6.72 -0.73
N SER A 36 6.88 5.99 -0.01
CA SER A 36 5.44 6.16 -0.08
C SER A 36 4.94 7.56 0.32
N SER A 37 5.79 8.40 0.94
CA SER A 37 5.51 9.82 1.17
C SER A 37 5.27 10.59 -0.14
N GLU A 38 5.97 10.28 -1.22
CA GLU A 38 5.86 10.99 -2.49
C GLU A 38 4.46 10.88 -3.11
N PRO A 39 3.85 9.69 -3.29
CA PRO A 39 2.49 9.60 -3.80
C PRO A 39 1.45 10.20 -2.84
N VAL A 40 1.72 10.24 -1.53
CA VAL A 40 0.86 10.92 -0.56
C VAL A 40 0.89 12.44 -0.77
N ASP A 41 2.08 13.03 -0.94
CA ASP A 41 2.24 14.46 -1.18
C ASP A 41 1.60 14.91 -2.51
N LEU A 42 1.79 14.12 -3.57
CA LEU A 42 1.10 14.33 -4.84
C LEU A 42 -0.42 14.30 -4.70
N PHE A 43 -0.94 13.40 -3.86
CA PHE A 43 -2.38 13.34 -3.58
C PHE A 43 -2.86 14.59 -2.84
N VAL A 44 -2.13 15.05 -1.82
CA VAL A 44 -2.46 16.26 -1.06
C VAL A 44 -2.45 17.49 -1.97
N THR A 45 -1.43 17.62 -2.83
CA THR A 45 -1.34 18.73 -3.79
C THR A 45 -2.48 18.68 -4.79
N TRP A 46 -2.77 17.51 -5.36
CA TRP A 46 -3.91 17.33 -6.26
C TRP A 46 -5.24 17.70 -5.60
N LEU A 47 -5.43 17.30 -4.34
CA LEU A 47 -6.63 17.61 -3.57
C LEU A 47 -6.77 19.12 -3.34
N LEU A 48 -5.68 19.80 -2.96
CA LEU A 48 -5.66 21.23 -2.70
C LEU A 48 -5.95 22.05 -3.96
N VAL A 49 -5.33 21.69 -5.10
CA VAL A 49 -5.60 22.32 -6.39
C VAL A 49 -7.03 22.04 -6.84
N GLY A 50 -7.51 20.80 -6.68
CA GLY A 50 -8.88 20.42 -7.01
C GLY A 50 -9.91 21.19 -6.21
N SER A 51 -9.73 21.31 -4.89
CA SER A 51 -10.64 22.07 -4.03
C SER A 51 -10.63 23.57 -4.33
N ALA A 52 -9.44 24.14 -4.59
CA ALA A 52 -9.31 25.54 -4.98
C ALA A 52 -9.99 25.83 -6.32
N ALA A 53 -9.84 24.94 -7.31
CA ALA A 53 -10.47 25.06 -8.62
C ALA A 53 -11.99 24.99 -8.52
N VAL A 54 -12.54 23.99 -7.81
CA VAL A 54 -13.99 23.84 -7.62
C VAL A 54 -14.57 25.03 -6.85
N GLY A 55 -13.94 25.43 -5.74
CA GLY A 55 -14.39 26.57 -4.93
C GLY A 55 -14.36 27.89 -5.71
N SER A 56 -13.27 28.17 -6.43
CA SER A 56 -13.13 29.38 -7.25
C SER A 56 -14.14 29.40 -8.40
N PHE A 57 -14.32 28.27 -9.09
CA PHE A 57 -15.32 28.14 -10.15
C PHE A 57 -16.72 28.47 -9.62
N TRP A 58 -17.07 27.94 -8.45
CA TRP A 58 -18.38 28.16 -7.85
C TRP A 58 -18.63 29.62 -7.45
N VAL A 59 -17.65 30.25 -6.80
CA VAL A 59 -17.77 31.65 -6.36
C VAL A 59 -17.83 32.60 -7.56
N VAL A 60 -16.88 32.49 -8.49
CA VAL A 60 -16.74 33.43 -9.62
C VAL A 60 -17.92 33.34 -10.60
N ASN A 61 -18.53 32.16 -10.73
CA ASN A 61 -19.63 31.97 -11.68
C ASN A 61 -21.02 32.03 -11.03
N SER A 62 -21.12 32.28 -9.73
CA SER A 62 -22.40 32.35 -9.03
C SER A 62 -23.34 33.41 -9.61
N ASP A 63 -22.87 34.65 -9.73
CA ASP A 63 -23.64 35.77 -10.29
C ASP A 63 -24.01 35.56 -11.77
N LYS A 64 -23.22 34.76 -12.50
CA LYS A 64 -23.44 34.47 -13.92
C LYS A 64 -24.39 33.32 -14.14
N LEU A 65 -24.34 32.28 -13.31
CA LEU A 65 -25.11 31.04 -13.51
C LEU A 65 -26.50 31.09 -12.86
N VAL A 66 -26.63 31.78 -11.73
CA VAL A 66 -27.91 31.91 -11.00
C VAL A 66 -29.04 32.49 -11.88
N PRO A 67 -28.82 33.51 -12.74
CA PRO A 67 -29.87 34.04 -13.61
C PRO A 67 -30.39 33.06 -14.66
N TYR A 68 -29.57 32.11 -15.12
CA TYR A 68 -29.96 31.17 -16.19
C TYR A 68 -30.51 29.85 -15.66
N ILE A 69 -29.98 29.37 -14.54
CA ILE A 69 -30.30 28.03 -13.98
C ILE A 69 -31.31 28.17 -12.83
N GLY A 70 -31.50 29.39 -12.32
CA GLY A 70 -32.26 29.66 -11.12
C GLY A 70 -31.51 29.21 -9.86
N LYS A 71 -31.90 29.77 -8.71
CA LYS A 71 -31.29 29.47 -7.40
C LYS A 71 -31.37 27.97 -7.06
N THR A 72 -32.50 27.33 -7.40
CA THR A 72 -32.76 25.91 -7.12
C THR A 72 -31.88 25.00 -7.98
N GLY A 73 -31.78 25.25 -9.29
CA GLY A 73 -30.95 24.44 -10.17
C GLY A 73 -29.46 24.60 -9.88
N PHE A 74 -29.03 25.82 -9.49
CA PHE A 74 -27.67 26.07 -9.07
C PHE A 74 -27.28 25.26 -7.81
N MET A 75 -28.16 25.19 -6.80
CA MET A 75 -27.93 24.36 -5.61
C MET A 75 -27.85 22.86 -5.95
N TRP A 76 -28.75 22.33 -6.78
CA TRP A 76 -28.73 20.91 -7.18
C TRP A 76 -27.48 20.56 -8.00
N CYS A 77 -27.08 21.43 -8.93
CA CYS A 77 -25.84 21.27 -9.68
C CYS A 77 -24.61 21.26 -8.75
N GLY A 78 -24.57 22.17 -7.78
CA GLY A 78 -23.53 22.17 -6.75
C GLY A 78 -23.50 20.89 -5.93
N LEU A 79 -24.66 20.39 -5.51
CA LEU A 79 -24.77 19.14 -4.76
C LEU A 79 -24.25 17.94 -5.56
N PHE A 80 -24.66 17.78 -6.82
CA PHE A 80 -24.16 16.70 -7.69
C PHE A 80 -22.65 16.77 -7.89
N LEU A 81 -22.12 17.99 -8.08
CA LEU A 81 -20.68 18.20 -8.21
C LEU A 81 -19.93 17.81 -6.93
N CYS A 82 -20.41 18.24 -5.76
CA CYS A 82 -19.83 17.87 -4.47
C CYS A 82 -19.85 16.35 -4.23
N VAL A 83 -20.96 15.68 -4.54
CA VAL A 83 -21.08 14.21 -4.42
C VAL A 83 -20.12 13.51 -5.38
N SER A 84 -20.00 13.99 -6.62
CA SER A 84 -19.03 13.48 -7.59
C SER A 84 -17.59 13.63 -7.08
N CYS A 85 -17.22 14.82 -6.58
CA CYS A 85 -15.91 15.07 -5.99
C CYS A 85 -15.62 14.14 -4.79
N PHE A 86 -16.61 13.89 -3.93
CA PHE A 86 -16.47 12.98 -2.80
C PHE A 86 -16.15 11.54 -3.24
N PHE A 87 -16.88 11.01 -4.24
CA PHE A 87 -16.58 9.69 -4.78
C PHE A 87 -15.22 9.64 -5.49
N GLY A 88 -14.82 10.72 -6.17
CA GLY A 88 -13.49 10.81 -6.76
C GLY A 88 -12.37 10.80 -5.73
N LEU A 89 -12.58 11.48 -4.59
CA LEU A 89 -11.66 11.44 -3.45
C LEU A 89 -11.52 10.02 -2.92
N LEU A 90 -12.64 9.30 -2.72
CA LEU A 90 -12.61 7.90 -2.27
C LEU A 90 -11.86 7.00 -3.26
N SER A 91 -12.12 7.12 -4.56
CA SER A 91 -11.40 6.36 -5.60
C SER A 91 -9.89 6.62 -5.53
N LYS A 92 -9.50 7.89 -5.39
CA LYS A 92 -8.09 8.30 -5.32
C LYS A 92 -7.40 7.81 -4.04
N MET A 93 -8.10 7.77 -2.91
CA MET A 93 -7.58 7.18 -1.66
C MET A 93 -7.25 5.69 -1.83
N TYR A 94 -8.12 4.92 -2.48
CA TYR A 94 -7.84 3.50 -2.76
C TYR A 94 -6.67 3.33 -3.74
N ALA A 95 -6.59 4.18 -4.78
CA ALA A 95 -5.45 4.18 -5.71
C ALA A 95 -4.11 4.43 -5.00
N LEU A 96 -4.10 5.37 -4.04
CA LEU A 96 -2.92 5.66 -3.22
C LEU A 96 -2.50 4.42 -2.41
N GLN A 97 -3.45 3.77 -1.74
CA GLN A 97 -3.19 2.54 -0.97
C GLN A 97 -2.58 1.42 -1.83
N ILE A 98 -3.07 1.26 -3.07
CA ILE A 98 -2.53 0.28 -4.01
C ILE A 98 -1.10 0.64 -4.41
N LYS A 99 -0.84 1.92 -4.74
CA LYS A 99 0.50 2.38 -5.15
C LYS A 99 1.53 2.16 -4.04
N VAL A 100 1.21 2.57 -2.81
CA VAL A 100 2.09 2.36 -1.64
C VAL A 100 2.38 0.87 -1.42
N ARG A 101 1.36 0.01 -1.44
CA ARG A 101 1.54 -1.43 -1.25
C ARG A 101 2.37 -2.07 -2.35
N THR A 102 2.18 -1.64 -3.59
CA THR A 102 2.92 -2.16 -4.74
C THR A 102 4.40 -1.74 -4.68
N GLU A 103 4.69 -0.52 -4.28
CA GLU A 103 6.07 -0.06 -4.07
C GLU A 103 6.78 -0.88 -2.98
N ILE A 104 6.11 -1.15 -1.86
CA ILE A 104 6.64 -2.02 -0.79
C ILE A 104 6.92 -3.43 -1.32
N ILE A 105 5.98 -4.03 -2.05
CA ILE A 105 6.17 -5.38 -2.63
C ILE A 105 7.31 -5.39 -3.64
N SER A 106 7.42 -4.35 -4.48
CA SER A 106 8.49 -4.25 -5.48
C SER A 106 9.87 -4.11 -4.85
N ALA A 107 9.99 -3.32 -3.78
CA ALA A 107 11.24 -3.19 -3.03
C ALA A 107 11.61 -4.50 -2.34
N LEU A 108 10.62 -5.19 -1.76
CA LEU A 108 10.82 -6.51 -1.16
C LEU A 108 11.29 -7.52 -2.21
N ASN A 109 10.67 -7.55 -3.38
CA ASN A 109 11.06 -8.43 -4.48
C ASN A 109 12.46 -8.12 -5.01
N ALA A 110 12.85 -6.85 -5.09
CA ALA A 110 14.19 -6.46 -5.54
C ALA A 110 15.29 -6.92 -4.57
N VAL A 111 15.03 -6.81 -3.26
CA VAL A 111 15.95 -7.32 -2.22
C VAL A 111 15.98 -8.84 -2.25
N MET A 112 14.82 -9.47 -2.32
CA MET A 112 14.70 -10.92 -2.42
C MET A 112 15.46 -11.44 -3.65
N GLN A 113 15.28 -10.86 -4.84
CA GLN A 113 15.99 -11.31 -6.04
C GLN A 113 17.51 -11.13 -5.95
N GLY A 114 17.99 -10.00 -5.43
CA GLY A 114 19.43 -9.77 -5.30
C GLY A 114 20.11 -10.55 -4.17
N ARG A 115 19.35 -10.95 -3.15
CA ARG A 115 19.88 -11.62 -1.94
C ARG A 115 19.55 -13.10 -1.87
N LEU A 116 18.48 -13.60 -2.51
CA LEU A 116 18.19 -15.03 -2.62
C LEU A 116 19.31 -15.74 -3.36
N ASP A 117 19.83 -15.20 -4.46
CA ASP A 117 20.95 -15.84 -5.16
C ASP A 117 22.21 -15.93 -4.29
N LEU A 118 22.46 -14.93 -3.43
CA LEU A 118 23.57 -14.94 -2.48
C LEU A 118 23.30 -15.84 -1.27
N HIS A 119 22.05 -15.85 -0.79
CA HIS A 119 21.59 -16.69 0.30
C HIS A 119 21.61 -18.15 -0.12
N ASP A 120 21.06 -18.51 -1.29
CA ASP A 120 21.09 -19.85 -1.86
C ASP A 120 22.53 -20.34 -2.08
N GLN A 121 23.43 -19.48 -2.56
CA GLN A 121 24.85 -19.83 -2.70
C GLN A 121 25.57 -20.02 -1.36
N GLN A 122 25.22 -19.25 -0.33
CA GLN A 122 25.79 -19.38 1.00
C GLN A 122 25.16 -20.55 1.75
N GLU A 123 23.86 -20.77 1.60
CA GLU A 123 23.08 -21.87 2.15
C GLU A 123 23.55 -23.19 1.56
N GLN A 124 23.84 -23.28 0.26
CA GLN A 124 24.48 -24.46 -0.33
C GLN A 124 25.85 -24.73 0.30
N LYS A 125 26.69 -23.71 0.53
CA LYS A 125 27.99 -23.88 1.20
C LYS A 125 27.85 -24.28 2.68
N ILE A 126 26.85 -23.73 3.38
CA ILE A 126 26.52 -24.06 4.77
C ILE A 126 26.01 -25.50 4.85
N LEU A 127 25.13 -25.92 3.94
CA LEU A 127 24.57 -27.27 3.87
C LEU A 127 25.61 -28.31 3.45
N GLU A 128 26.53 -27.97 2.54
CA GLU A 128 27.68 -28.83 2.21
C GLU A 128 28.61 -29.00 3.41
N ALA A 129 28.93 -27.91 4.13
CA ALA A 129 29.71 -27.98 5.35
C ALA A 129 28.98 -28.75 6.47
N ALA A 130 27.67 -28.57 6.60
CA ALA A 130 26.83 -29.26 7.59
C ALA A 130 26.68 -30.75 7.29
N ARG A 131 26.56 -31.14 6.00
CA ARG A 131 26.61 -32.55 5.56
C ARG A 131 27.95 -33.21 5.84
N LEU A 132 29.05 -32.47 5.66
CA LEU A 132 30.39 -32.96 6.02
C LEU A 132 30.54 -33.21 7.53
N HIS A 133 29.74 -32.52 8.36
CA HIS A 133 29.76 -32.59 9.82
C HIS A 133 28.58 -33.38 10.41
N GLY A 134 27.66 -33.90 9.59
CA GLY A 134 26.53 -34.75 10.00
C GLY A 134 25.41 -34.03 10.77
N VAL A 135 25.24 -32.72 10.58
CA VAL A 135 24.27 -31.90 11.33
C VAL A 135 23.22 -31.31 10.38
N GLU A 136 21.93 -31.38 10.73
CA GLU A 136 20.86 -30.63 10.07
C GLU A 136 20.74 -29.23 10.69
N LEU A 137 20.84 -28.18 9.87
CA LEU A 137 20.72 -26.78 10.29
C LEU A 137 19.48 -26.16 9.65
N GLU A 138 18.62 -25.56 10.47
CA GLU A 138 17.51 -24.72 9.96
C GLU A 138 18.06 -23.39 9.45
N THR A 139 18.07 -23.23 8.13
CA THR A 139 18.52 -22.03 7.39
C THR A 139 17.38 -21.10 7.00
N GLU A 140 16.13 -21.44 7.35
CA GLU A 140 14.96 -20.70 6.90
C GLU A 140 14.86 -19.29 7.55
N ILE A 141 14.53 -18.30 6.71
CA ILE A 141 14.34 -16.90 7.11
C ILE A 141 13.06 -16.79 7.95
N ARG A 142 13.17 -16.21 9.15
CA ARG A 142 12.00 -16.06 10.04
C ARG A 142 11.22 -14.81 9.69
N VAL A 143 10.23 -14.99 8.82
CA VAL A 143 9.31 -13.94 8.38
C VAL A 143 8.62 -13.25 9.57
N GLU A 144 8.38 -13.98 10.67
CA GLU A 144 7.83 -13.46 11.93
C GLU A 144 8.73 -12.41 12.59
N ARG A 145 10.06 -12.60 12.55
CA ARG A 145 11.01 -11.61 13.09
C ARG A 145 10.96 -10.33 12.25
N ILE A 146 10.93 -10.46 10.94
CA ILE A 146 10.82 -9.33 10.00
C ILE A 146 9.55 -8.52 10.29
N PHE A 147 8.39 -9.18 10.38
CA PHE A 147 7.12 -8.50 10.67
C PHE A 147 7.09 -7.87 12.07
N SER A 148 7.59 -8.56 13.10
CA SER A 148 7.57 -8.01 14.46
C SER A 148 8.45 -6.76 14.61
N VAL A 149 9.61 -6.73 13.96
CA VAL A 149 10.50 -5.56 13.96
C VAL A 149 9.92 -4.43 13.09
N PHE A 150 9.40 -4.75 11.89
CA PHE A 150 8.78 -3.75 11.01
C PHE A 150 7.53 -3.10 11.63
N LEU A 151 6.74 -3.86 12.39
CA LEU A 151 5.54 -3.35 13.07
C LEU A 151 5.85 -2.73 14.45
N SER A 152 7.09 -2.78 14.92
CA SER A 152 7.49 -2.23 16.22
C SER A 152 7.22 -0.72 16.41
N PRO A 153 7.36 0.17 15.40
CA PRO A 153 7.10 1.59 15.57
C PRO A 153 5.60 1.94 15.51
N LEU A 154 4.72 0.97 15.19
CA LEU A 154 3.28 1.20 15.20
C LEU A 154 2.71 1.18 16.62
N PRO A 155 1.64 1.96 16.89
CA PRO A 155 0.90 1.88 18.14
C PRO A 155 0.46 0.45 18.47
N ALA A 156 0.49 0.09 19.75
CA ALA A 156 0.23 -1.29 20.20
C ALA A 156 -1.11 -1.86 19.72
N TRP A 157 -2.14 -1.03 19.59
CA TRP A 157 -3.46 -1.44 19.08
C TRP A 157 -3.43 -1.83 17.59
N LEU A 158 -2.68 -1.09 16.76
CA LEU A 158 -2.47 -1.39 15.33
C LEU A 158 -1.63 -2.65 15.17
N ARG A 159 -0.51 -2.72 15.89
CA ARG A 159 0.39 -3.88 15.88
C ARG A 159 -0.37 -5.16 16.23
N ASN A 160 -1.14 -5.15 17.31
CA ASN A 160 -1.90 -6.33 17.74
C ASN A 160 -3.01 -6.70 16.74
N ARG A 161 -3.61 -5.73 16.05
CA ARG A 161 -4.61 -5.99 15.02
C ARG A 161 -3.99 -6.68 13.80
N GLU A 162 -2.83 -6.23 13.33
CA GLU A 162 -2.17 -6.82 12.17
C GLU A 162 -1.59 -8.21 12.50
N ILE A 163 -0.98 -8.39 13.68
CA ILE A 163 -0.52 -9.71 14.15
C ILE A 163 -1.69 -10.71 14.24
N ARG A 164 -2.84 -10.29 14.78
CA ARG A 164 -4.04 -11.15 14.85
C ARG A 164 -4.59 -11.50 13.47
N LYS A 165 -4.53 -10.57 12.50
CA LYS A 165 -4.94 -10.85 11.11
C LYS A 165 -3.99 -11.82 10.44
N ALA A 166 -2.68 -11.65 10.62
CA ALA A 166 -1.67 -12.56 10.10
C ALA A 166 -1.86 -13.97 10.68
N ALA A 167 -2.04 -14.08 12.00
CA ALA A 167 -2.30 -15.34 12.67
C ALA A 167 -3.61 -16.03 12.21
N LYS A 168 -4.65 -15.24 11.88
CA LYS A 168 -5.96 -15.79 11.47
C LYS A 168 -6.00 -16.21 10.00
N ASN A 169 -5.24 -15.56 9.14
CA ASN A 169 -5.29 -15.81 7.69
C ASN A 169 -4.28 -16.86 7.21
N GLY A 170 -3.37 -17.30 8.08
CA GLY A 170 -2.26 -18.20 7.70
C GLY A 170 -1.27 -17.53 6.73
N LEU A 171 -0.06 -18.07 6.63
CA LEU A 171 0.93 -17.71 5.61
C LEU A 171 0.50 -18.29 4.24
N GLU A 172 -0.72 -18.01 3.77
CA GLU A 172 -1.11 -18.38 2.41
C GLU A 172 -0.21 -17.61 1.42
N PRO A 173 0.47 -18.28 0.47
CA PRO A 173 1.43 -17.67 -0.47
C PRO A 173 0.86 -16.51 -1.30
N HIS A 174 -0.48 -16.40 -1.40
CA HIS A 174 -1.18 -15.38 -2.18
C HIS A 174 -2.03 -14.42 -1.35
N ALA A 175 -2.02 -14.51 -0.01
CA ALA A 175 -2.84 -13.67 0.86
C ALA A 175 -2.59 -12.16 0.67
N GLY A 176 -1.36 -11.77 0.31
CA GLY A 176 -0.99 -10.37 0.06
C GLY A 176 -1.67 -9.73 -1.16
N HIS A 177 -2.09 -10.52 -2.15
CA HIS A 177 -2.65 -10.02 -3.42
C HIS A 177 -4.17 -9.81 -3.37
N ARG A 178 -4.88 -10.56 -2.51
CA ARG A 178 -6.33 -10.41 -2.28
C ARG A 178 -6.76 -8.99 -1.86
N PRO A 179 -6.12 -8.33 -0.88
CA PRO A 179 -6.50 -6.96 -0.51
C PRO A 179 -6.23 -5.96 -1.64
N LEU A 180 -5.19 -6.19 -2.45
CA LEU A 180 -4.87 -5.34 -3.60
C LEU A 180 -6.01 -5.35 -4.63
N LEU A 181 -6.48 -6.55 -5.00
CA LEU A 181 -7.63 -6.74 -5.89
C LEU A 181 -8.91 -6.11 -5.34
N ARG A 182 -9.15 -6.25 -4.03
CA ARG A 182 -10.31 -5.64 -3.39
C ARG A 182 -10.25 -4.11 -3.43
N PHE A 183 -9.08 -3.52 -3.17
CA PHE A 183 -8.90 -2.07 -3.28
C PHE A 183 -9.05 -1.60 -4.72
N LEU A 184 -8.57 -2.37 -5.70
CA LEU A 184 -8.75 -2.07 -7.12
C LEU A 184 -10.23 -2.08 -7.51
N ALA A 185 -10.98 -3.10 -7.08
CA ALA A 185 -12.42 -3.17 -7.32
C ALA A 185 -13.18 -1.98 -6.71
N PHE A 186 -12.84 -1.59 -5.48
CA PHE A 186 -13.42 -0.40 -4.85
C PHE A 186 -13.02 0.89 -5.57
N GLN A 187 -11.75 1.04 -5.97
CA GLN A 187 -11.29 2.19 -6.75
C GLN A 187 -12.13 2.34 -8.04
N SER A 188 -12.30 1.25 -8.78
CA SER A 188 -13.11 1.23 -10.01
C SER A 188 -14.58 1.55 -9.73
N PHE A 189 -15.16 0.97 -8.68
CA PHE A 189 -16.54 1.23 -8.29
C PHE A 189 -16.79 2.71 -7.96
N TYR A 190 -15.93 3.32 -7.13
CA TYR A 190 -16.06 4.75 -6.79
C TYR A 190 -15.77 5.67 -7.96
N LEU A 191 -14.88 5.28 -8.88
CA LEU A 191 -14.65 6.02 -10.12
C LEU A 191 -15.90 6.02 -10.99
N SER A 192 -16.57 4.87 -11.15
CA SER A 192 -17.84 4.79 -11.88
C SER A 192 -18.92 5.66 -11.26
N LEU A 193 -19.04 5.68 -9.92
CA LEU A 193 -19.96 6.56 -9.21
C LEU A 193 -19.64 8.05 -9.41
N GLN A 194 -18.35 8.43 -9.39
CA GLN A 194 -17.91 9.79 -9.68
C GLN A 194 -18.34 10.20 -11.09
N SER A 195 -18.08 9.35 -12.09
CA SER A 195 -18.44 9.62 -13.49
C SER A 195 -19.95 9.78 -13.65
N LEU A 196 -20.75 8.90 -13.05
CA LEU A 196 -22.21 9.01 -13.05
C LEU A 196 -22.69 10.31 -12.41
N GLY A 197 -22.12 10.71 -11.27
CA GLY A 197 -22.43 11.99 -10.62
C GLY A 197 -22.07 13.20 -11.49
N PHE A 198 -20.95 13.13 -12.21
CA PHE A 198 -20.53 14.19 -13.13
C PHE A 198 -21.47 14.31 -14.35
N PHE A 199 -21.87 13.19 -14.94
CA PHE A 199 -22.89 13.19 -15.99
C PHE A 199 -24.24 13.70 -15.46
N GLY A 200 -24.62 13.33 -14.24
CA GLY A 200 -25.80 13.86 -13.56
C GLY A 200 -25.75 15.38 -13.39
N PHE A 201 -24.61 15.94 -13.01
CA PHE A 201 -24.38 17.38 -12.96
C PHE A 201 -24.61 18.06 -14.32
N LEU A 202 -24.06 17.50 -15.41
CA LEU A 202 -24.24 18.04 -16.75
C LEU A 202 -25.72 17.99 -17.18
N CYS A 203 -26.37 16.84 -17.02
CA CYS A 203 -27.78 16.68 -17.36
C CYS A 203 -28.69 17.61 -16.55
N ALA A 204 -28.46 17.73 -15.24
CA ALA A 204 -29.20 18.65 -14.38
C ALA A 204 -29.02 20.11 -14.85
N GLY A 205 -27.79 20.51 -15.18
CA GLY A 205 -27.50 21.82 -15.75
C GLY A 205 -28.34 22.12 -16.99
N PHE A 206 -28.35 21.21 -17.97
CA PHE A 206 -29.16 21.39 -19.18
C PHE A 206 -30.67 21.40 -18.91
N ILE A 207 -31.17 20.50 -18.07
CA ILE A 207 -32.61 20.41 -17.75
C ILE A 207 -33.08 21.70 -17.07
N PHE A 208 -32.33 22.23 -16.11
CA PHE A 208 -32.70 23.45 -15.41
C PHE A 208 -32.56 24.71 -16.27
N VAL A 209 -31.66 24.73 -17.26
CA VAL A 209 -31.62 25.82 -18.26
C VAL A 209 -32.83 25.79 -19.19
N VAL A 210 -33.29 24.60 -19.60
CA VAL A 210 -34.43 24.47 -20.53
C VAL A 210 -35.78 24.65 -19.82
N ALA A 211 -35.85 24.31 -18.54
CA ALA A 211 -37.08 24.44 -17.74
C ALA A 211 -37.33 25.86 -17.21
N HIS A 212 -36.37 26.78 -17.39
CA HIS A 212 -36.43 28.14 -16.88
C HIS A 212 -36.61 29.17 -18.00
#